data_AF-A0A9E3ADR7-F1
#
_entry.id   AF-A0A9E3ADR7-F1
#
_cell.length_a   1.000
_cell.length_b   1.000
_cell.length_c   1.000
_cell.angle_alpha   90.00
_cell.angle_beta   90.00
_cell.angle_gamma   90.00
#
_symmetry.space_group_name_H-M   'P 1'
#
loop_
_entity.id
_entity.type
_entity.pdbx_description
1 polymer ?
#
loop_
_entity_poly.entity_id
_entity_poly.type
_entity_poly.pdbx_seq_one_letter_code
_entity_poly.pdbx_strand_id
1 'polypeptide(L)'
;SEGKSRGWAHLRTDVGGSKFFVADQTGKVLVDAHSAEFDVPLSCEREVDSAHPRSAAPGASDTELLEFVTYSGVHRVAGVMEHFLEKKGPLDDPRQEATRQSLLGIAQAVPNLLQGGGVPIELVEKMAAQFPVKDAAQEEKRQEVLRRFQQMAKGGMVDLPMHQGSAASGRYRLKEYLVVPGQQYTITATCLENPGATAAGDHNLITKGSHEATFLISSKSDRGTQGDLRRRALAMVLGGAALALACLAFLLLHLNLF
;
A
#
# COMPACT_ATOMS: atom_id res chain seq x y z
N SER A 1 28.49 -9.55 -28.54
CA SER A 1 27.96 -9.77 -27.18
C SER A 1 26.66 -8.98 -27.05
N GLU A 2 25.54 -9.61 -27.37
CA GLU A 2 24.22 -8.96 -27.35
C GLU A 2 23.77 -8.72 -25.91
N GLY A 3 23.56 -7.45 -25.58
CA GLY A 3 23.10 -7.01 -24.28
C GLY A 3 21.66 -7.47 -24.05
N LYS A 4 21.51 -8.51 -23.23
CA LYS A 4 20.23 -8.99 -22.70
C LYS A 4 19.49 -7.80 -22.06
N SER A 5 18.42 -7.32 -22.69
CA SER A 5 17.61 -6.21 -22.19
C SER A 5 17.02 -6.60 -20.83
N ARG A 6 17.61 -6.10 -19.73
CA ARG A 6 17.01 -6.21 -18.40
C ARG A 6 15.72 -5.40 -18.42
N GLY A 7 14.59 -6.09 -18.35
CA GLY A 7 13.27 -5.46 -18.24
C GLY A 7 13.09 -4.75 -16.90
N TRP A 8 12.16 -3.80 -16.86
CA TRP A 8 11.76 -3.15 -15.62
C TRP A 8 10.97 -4.14 -14.76
N ALA A 9 11.29 -4.20 -13.47
CA ALA A 9 10.51 -4.96 -12.49
C ALA A 9 9.64 -3.99 -11.69
N HIS A 10 8.40 -4.38 -11.41
CA HIS A 10 7.52 -3.62 -10.52
C HIS A 10 8.12 -3.63 -9.12
N LEU A 11 8.41 -2.45 -8.59
CA LEU A 11 8.90 -2.30 -7.22
C LEU A 11 7.73 -2.23 -6.24
N ARG A 12 6.77 -1.34 -6.49
CA ARG A 12 5.59 -1.10 -5.65
C ARG A 12 4.62 -0.11 -6.28
N THR A 13 3.46 0.00 -5.63
CA THR A 13 2.46 1.04 -5.83
C THR A 13 2.18 1.67 -4.48
N ASP A 14 2.18 2.99 -4.41
CA ASP A 14 1.79 3.75 -3.21
C ASP A 14 0.49 4.52 -3.50
N VAL A 15 -0.37 4.65 -2.49
CA VAL A 15 -1.71 5.23 -2.64
C VAL A 15 -2.00 6.16 -1.47
N GLY A 16 -1.83 7.47 -1.70
CA GLY A 16 -2.14 8.53 -0.74
C GLY A 16 -3.44 9.25 -1.10
N GLY A 17 -4.59 8.57 -0.95
CA GLY A 17 -5.89 9.16 -1.26
C GLY A 17 -6.34 10.15 -0.18
N SER A 18 -6.44 11.43 -0.50
CA SER A 18 -7.17 12.41 0.34
C SER A 18 -8.67 12.26 0.12
N LYS A 19 -9.48 12.62 1.12
CA LYS A 19 -10.93 12.71 0.93
C LYS A 19 -11.25 13.84 -0.05
N PHE A 20 -12.15 13.60 -0.98
CA PHE A 20 -12.59 14.61 -1.94
C PHE A 20 -14.09 14.52 -2.16
N PHE A 21 -14.68 15.62 -2.61
CA PHE A 21 -16.10 15.63 -2.95
C PHE A 21 -16.30 15.35 -4.43
N VAL A 22 -17.29 14.52 -4.73
CA VAL A 22 -17.87 14.43 -6.07
C VAL A 22 -19.26 15.04 -6.06
N ALA A 23 -19.63 15.67 -7.15
CA ALA A 23 -20.95 16.27 -7.31
C ALA A 23 -21.48 16.00 -8.72
N ASP A 24 -22.76 15.71 -8.80
CA ASP A 24 -23.52 15.60 -10.03
C ASP A 24 -24.83 16.40 -9.91
N GLN A 25 -25.79 16.13 -10.80
CA GLN A 25 -27.10 16.80 -10.78
C GLN A 25 -27.96 16.39 -9.57
N THR A 26 -27.64 15.28 -8.90
CA THR A 26 -28.39 14.72 -7.76
C THR A 26 -27.90 15.24 -6.42
N GLY A 27 -26.64 15.69 -6.34
CA GLY A 27 -26.09 16.27 -5.14
C GLY A 27 -24.58 16.17 -5.07
N LYS A 28 -24.08 16.32 -3.85
CA LYS A 28 -22.66 16.26 -3.51
C LYS A 28 -22.46 15.15 -2.48
N VAL A 29 -21.39 14.39 -2.61
CA VAL A 29 -21.04 13.29 -1.69
C VAL A 29 -19.55 13.28 -1.42
N LEU A 30 -19.17 12.97 -0.19
CA LEU A 30 -17.78 12.85 0.22
C LEU A 30 -17.28 11.45 -0.13
N VAL A 31 -16.11 11.36 -0.77
CA VAL A 31 -15.43 10.10 -1.07
C VAL A 31 -14.19 10.02 -0.22
N ASP A 32 -14.10 8.97 0.58
CA ASP A 32 -12.85 8.57 1.22
C ASP A 32 -12.19 7.52 0.34
N ALA A 33 -11.26 7.95 -0.51
CA ALA A 33 -10.60 7.09 -1.49
C ALA A 33 -9.51 6.18 -0.88
N HIS A 34 -9.39 6.16 0.45
CA HIS A 34 -8.47 5.26 1.12
C HIS A 34 -8.85 3.81 0.82
N SER A 35 -7.88 2.99 0.42
CA SER A 35 -8.08 1.60 -0.02
C SER A 35 -8.91 1.39 -1.31
N ALA A 36 -9.16 2.45 -2.09
CA ALA A 36 -9.74 2.31 -3.42
C ALA A 36 -8.73 1.69 -4.40
N GLU A 37 -9.23 0.86 -5.30
CA GLU A 37 -8.54 0.51 -6.53
C GLU A 37 -8.75 1.63 -7.56
N PHE A 38 -7.71 1.95 -8.33
CA PHE A 38 -7.74 3.03 -9.31
C PHE A 38 -7.50 2.49 -10.72
N ASP A 39 -8.42 2.82 -11.62
CA ASP A 39 -8.27 2.63 -13.07
C ASP A 39 -8.39 4.00 -13.74
N VAL A 40 -7.37 4.84 -13.50
CA VAL A 40 -7.32 6.24 -13.92
C VAL A 40 -6.17 6.43 -14.94
N PRO A 41 -6.20 7.48 -15.77
CA PRO A 41 -5.16 7.67 -16.79
C PRO A 41 -3.79 7.94 -16.15
N LEU A 42 -2.74 7.45 -16.81
CA LEU A 42 -1.38 7.81 -16.46
C LEU A 42 -1.19 9.31 -16.67
N SER A 43 -0.84 10.01 -15.60
CA SER A 43 -0.66 11.46 -15.59
C SER A 43 0.77 11.84 -15.94
N CYS A 44 1.75 11.17 -15.31
CA CYS A 44 3.16 11.35 -15.65
C CYS A 44 3.96 10.04 -15.51
N GLU A 45 5.02 9.93 -16.31
CA GLU A 45 6.06 8.90 -16.16
C GLU A 45 7.42 9.62 -16.08
N ARG A 46 8.23 9.26 -15.09
CA ARG A 46 9.57 9.82 -14.92
C ARG A 46 10.57 8.75 -14.53
N GLU A 47 11.69 8.75 -15.24
CA GLU A 47 12.86 7.95 -14.87
C GLU A 47 13.86 8.79 -14.09
N VAL A 48 14.35 8.22 -12.98
CA VAL A 48 15.38 8.80 -12.13
C VAL A 48 16.54 7.82 -11.99
N ASP A 49 17.76 8.35 -11.99
CA ASP A 49 18.98 7.59 -11.79
C ASP A 49 19.72 8.14 -10.58
N SER A 50 19.89 7.30 -9.56
CA SER A 50 20.64 7.64 -8.35
C SER A 50 22.09 8.07 -8.63
N ALA A 51 22.69 7.62 -9.74
CA ALA A 51 24.07 8.01 -10.11
C ALA A 51 24.15 9.42 -10.68
N HIS A 52 23.06 9.94 -11.26
CA HIS A 52 23.02 11.23 -11.94
C HIS A 52 21.70 11.96 -11.68
N PRO A 53 21.43 12.38 -10.43
CA PRO A 53 20.19 13.06 -10.09
C PRO A 53 20.13 14.46 -10.73
N ARG A 54 19.01 14.79 -11.37
CA ARG A 54 18.76 16.12 -11.91
C ARG A 54 17.99 16.98 -10.91
N SER A 55 18.55 18.14 -10.57
CA SER A 55 17.91 19.10 -9.64
C SER A 55 16.90 20.03 -10.31
N ALA A 56 17.00 20.28 -11.62
CA ALA A 56 16.11 21.20 -12.33
C ALA A 56 15.11 20.42 -13.18
N ALA A 57 13.94 20.14 -12.60
CA ALA A 57 12.81 19.57 -13.32
C ALA A 57 11.51 20.25 -12.88
N PRO A 58 10.48 20.33 -13.74
CA PRO A 58 9.15 20.74 -13.32
C PRO A 58 8.61 19.77 -12.27
N GLY A 59 8.18 20.29 -11.11
CA GLY A 59 7.70 19.48 -9.98
C GLY A 59 8.83 19.02 -9.06
N ALA A 60 8.72 17.79 -8.55
CA ALA A 60 9.72 17.22 -7.64
C ALA A 60 11.10 17.03 -8.31
N SER A 61 12.17 17.26 -7.57
CA SER A 61 13.55 16.97 -7.96
C SER A 61 13.83 15.46 -7.98
N ASP A 62 14.85 15.01 -8.73
CA ASP A 62 15.21 13.58 -8.73
C ASP A 62 15.64 13.10 -7.32
N THR A 63 16.20 14.00 -6.50
CA THR A 63 16.55 13.74 -5.10
C THR A 63 15.33 13.48 -4.23
N GLU A 64 14.28 14.30 -4.35
CA GLU A 64 13.02 14.10 -3.60
C GLU A 64 12.32 12.80 -4.05
N LEU A 65 12.39 12.45 -5.34
CA LEU A 65 11.82 11.19 -5.83
C LEU A 65 12.60 9.97 -5.33
N LEU A 66 13.92 10.05 -5.22
CA LEU A 66 14.75 8.98 -4.64
C LEU A 66 14.51 8.86 -3.12
N GLU A 67 14.35 9.98 -2.42
CA GLU A 67 13.96 9.99 -1.01
C GLU A 67 12.57 9.39 -0.80
N PHE A 68 11.60 9.77 -1.64
CA PHE A 68 10.28 9.14 -1.65
C PHE A 68 10.38 7.63 -1.90
N VAL A 69 11.31 7.19 -2.76
CA VAL A 69 11.54 5.77 -2.99
C VAL A 69 12.08 5.07 -1.74
N THR A 70 12.93 5.72 -0.96
CA THR A 70 13.36 5.19 0.34
C THR A 70 12.21 5.18 1.35
N TYR A 71 11.46 6.29 1.45
CA TYR A 71 10.39 6.51 2.43
C TYR A 71 9.19 5.57 2.27
N SER A 72 8.68 5.42 1.04
CA SER A 72 7.55 4.52 0.74
C SER A 72 7.88 3.04 0.98
N GLY A 73 9.13 2.68 1.33
CA GLY A 73 9.49 1.37 1.84
C GLY A 73 9.08 1.14 3.31
N VAL A 74 9.02 2.23 4.09
CA VAL A 74 8.73 2.22 5.53
C VAL A 74 7.23 2.18 5.82
N HIS A 75 6.40 2.85 4.99
CA HIS A 75 4.94 2.92 5.17
C HIS A 75 4.21 1.58 5.08
N ARG A 76 4.66 0.65 4.22
CA ARG A 76 4.07 -0.70 4.16
C ARG A 76 4.37 -1.50 5.43
N VAL A 77 5.54 -1.31 6.04
CA VAL A 77 5.88 -1.99 7.29
C VAL A 77 5.01 -1.46 8.42
N ALA A 78 4.81 -0.14 8.50
CA ALA A 78 3.94 0.49 9.49
C ALA A 78 2.47 0.10 9.33
N GLY A 79 1.89 0.20 8.11
CA GLY A 79 0.48 -0.12 7.86
C GLY A 79 0.13 -1.61 8.00
N VAL A 80 1.06 -2.52 7.69
CA VAL A 80 0.87 -3.95 7.96
C VAL A 80 0.92 -4.24 9.46
N MET A 81 1.77 -3.53 10.22
CA MET A 81 1.83 -3.65 11.68
C MET A 81 0.55 -3.12 12.34
N GLU A 82 0.08 -1.94 11.92
CA GLU A 82 -1.12 -1.30 12.46
C GLU A 82 -2.37 -2.15 12.22
N HIS A 83 -2.57 -2.64 10.97
CA HIS A 83 -3.69 -3.52 10.65
C HIS A 83 -3.65 -4.87 11.38
N PHE A 84 -2.45 -5.39 11.66
CA PHE A 84 -2.28 -6.60 12.48
C PHE A 84 -2.61 -6.35 13.96
N LEU A 85 -2.26 -5.17 14.48
CA LEU A 85 -2.50 -4.77 15.87
C LEU A 85 -3.97 -4.39 16.13
N GLU A 86 -4.66 -3.78 15.17
CA GLU A 86 -6.09 -3.48 15.27
C GLU A 86 -6.95 -4.75 15.23
N LYS A 87 -6.56 -5.74 14.41
CA LYS A 87 -7.34 -6.98 14.21
C LYS A 87 -7.20 -7.99 15.36
N LYS A 88 -6.17 -7.87 16.18
CA LYS A 88 -5.97 -8.67 17.39
C LYS A 88 -6.09 -7.76 18.61
N GLY A 89 -7.29 -7.72 19.19
CA GLY A 89 -7.54 -7.13 20.51
C GLY A 89 -6.67 -7.76 21.61
N PRO A 90 -6.88 -7.38 22.88
CA PRO A 90 -6.09 -7.87 24.01
C PRO A 90 -5.98 -9.40 23.97
N LEU A 91 -4.75 -9.93 23.98
CA LEU A 91 -4.55 -11.38 23.98
C LEU A 91 -4.53 -11.88 25.42
N ASP A 92 -5.22 -13.01 25.67
CA ASP A 92 -5.29 -13.63 27.01
C ASP A 92 -3.92 -14.13 27.53
N ASP A 93 -2.95 -14.35 26.64
CA ASP A 93 -1.60 -14.77 27.00
C ASP A 93 -0.71 -13.57 27.36
N PRO A 94 -0.20 -13.47 28.60
CA PRO A 94 0.62 -12.34 29.07
C PRO A 94 1.91 -12.14 28.26
N ARG A 95 2.48 -13.20 27.63
CA ARG A 95 3.67 -13.05 26.77
C ARG A 95 3.33 -12.46 25.41
N GLN A 96 2.18 -12.84 24.87
CA GLN A 96 1.71 -12.31 23.58
C GLN A 96 1.24 -10.86 23.74
N GLU A 97 0.59 -10.55 24.87
CA GLU A 97 0.18 -9.19 25.20
C GLU A 97 1.40 -8.27 25.43
N ALA A 98 2.45 -8.75 26.09
CA ALA A 98 3.70 -7.98 26.21
C ALA A 98 4.33 -7.66 24.84
N THR A 99 4.31 -8.64 23.92
CA THR A 99 4.77 -8.46 22.52
C THR A 99 3.92 -7.43 21.79
N ARG A 100 2.58 -7.49 21.93
CA ARG A 100 1.63 -6.53 21.37
C ARG A 100 1.87 -5.12 21.89
N GLN A 101 2.05 -4.95 23.20
CA GLN A 101 2.31 -3.64 23.82
C GLN A 101 3.63 -3.03 23.36
N SER A 102 4.66 -3.84 23.13
CA SER A 102 5.94 -3.33 22.61
C SER A 102 5.82 -2.90 21.14
N LEU A 103 5.07 -3.65 20.33
CA LEU A 103 4.76 -3.26 18.95
C LEU A 103 3.92 -1.97 18.87
N LEU A 104 2.96 -1.77 19.78
CA LEU A 104 2.19 -0.52 19.89
C LEU A 104 3.07 0.67 20.27
N GLY A 105 3.99 0.49 21.22
CA GLY A 105 4.96 1.52 21.59
C GLY A 105 5.85 1.92 20.41
N ILE A 106 6.26 0.94 19.58
CA ILE A 106 6.99 1.21 18.33
C ILE A 106 6.12 1.99 17.35
N ALA A 107 4.89 1.54 17.09
CA ALA A 107 3.96 2.20 16.18
C ALA A 107 3.73 3.68 16.55
N GLN A 108 3.57 3.97 17.85
CA GLN A 108 3.43 5.34 18.35
C GLN A 108 4.71 6.18 18.23
N ALA A 109 5.89 5.55 18.21
CA ALA A 109 7.17 6.22 18.03
C ALA A 109 7.55 6.41 16.55
N VAL A 110 6.89 5.71 15.60
CA VAL A 110 7.16 5.81 14.15
C VAL A 110 7.08 7.25 13.63
N PRO A 111 6.08 8.09 13.96
CA PRO A 111 6.02 9.46 13.46
C PRO A 111 7.22 10.30 13.88
N ASN A 112 7.67 10.17 15.13
CA ASN A 112 8.85 10.87 15.64
C ASN A 112 10.12 10.36 14.96
N LEU A 113 10.26 9.05 14.76
CA LEU A 113 11.36 8.44 14.00
C LEU A 113 11.44 8.94 12.56
N LEU A 114 10.30 9.07 11.87
CA LEU A 114 10.24 9.58 10.50
C LEU A 114 10.64 11.06 10.39
N GLN A 115 10.46 11.84 11.45
CA GLN A 115 10.85 13.25 11.52
C GLN A 115 12.30 13.45 12.01
N GLY A 116 13.08 12.37 12.14
CA GLY A 116 14.45 12.41 12.65
C GLY A 116 14.55 12.57 14.17
N GLY A 117 13.47 12.29 14.89
CA GLY A 117 13.41 12.26 16.36
C GLY A 117 13.85 10.91 16.92
N GLY A 118 14.42 10.93 18.13
CA GLY A 118 14.87 9.73 18.83
C GLY A 118 13.73 8.87 19.38
N VAL A 119 14.06 7.64 19.76
CA VAL A 119 13.13 6.68 20.39
C VAL A 119 13.27 6.75 21.91
N PRO A 120 12.18 6.68 22.70
CA PRO A 120 12.27 6.65 24.15
C PRO A 120 13.14 5.47 24.63
N ILE A 121 14.07 5.73 25.55
CA ILE A 121 14.95 4.68 26.11
C ILE A 121 14.16 3.53 26.75
N GLU A 122 13.02 3.82 27.37
CA GLU A 122 12.15 2.80 27.96
C GLU A 122 11.63 1.79 26.92
N LEU A 123 11.39 2.24 25.69
CA LEU A 123 10.97 1.36 24.60
C LEU A 123 12.13 0.45 24.16
N VAL A 124 13.35 0.99 24.13
CA VAL A 124 14.57 0.22 23.83
C VAL A 124 14.82 -0.85 24.90
N GLU A 125 14.65 -0.51 26.18
CA GLU A 125 14.78 -1.44 27.30
C GLU A 125 13.73 -2.55 27.27
N LYS A 126 12.46 -2.20 27.02
CA LYS A 126 11.36 -3.17 26.83
C LYS A 126 11.63 -4.09 25.66
N MET A 127 12.13 -3.57 24.54
CA MET A 127 12.46 -4.36 23.37
C MET A 127 13.60 -5.34 23.64
N ALA A 128 14.67 -4.89 24.30
CA ALA A 128 15.76 -5.76 24.71
C ALA A 128 15.27 -6.89 25.62
N ALA A 129 14.32 -6.61 26.53
CA ALA A 129 13.70 -7.58 27.43
C ALA A 129 12.90 -8.71 26.77
N GLN A 130 12.47 -8.52 25.53
CA GLN A 130 11.70 -9.54 24.82
C GLN A 130 12.57 -10.60 24.13
N PHE A 131 13.83 -10.28 23.84
CA PHE A 131 14.73 -11.23 23.20
C PHE A 131 15.24 -12.24 24.23
N PRO A 132 14.96 -13.54 24.05
CA PRO A 132 15.40 -14.57 24.99
C PRO A 132 16.92 -14.70 24.93
N VAL A 133 17.57 -14.43 26.06
CA VAL A 133 19.02 -14.58 26.21
C VAL A 133 19.29 -15.96 26.80
N LYS A 134 20.09 -16.77 26.10
CA LYS A 134 20.36 -18.16 26.49
C LYS A 134 21.60 -18.29 27.38
N ASP A 135 22.58 -17.40 27.20
CA ASP A 135 23.90 -17.50 27.82
C ASP A 135 24.27 -16.23 28.61
N ALA A 136 25.00 -16.39 29.71
CA ALA A 136 25.46 -15.28 30.56
C ALA A 136 26.31 -14.25 29.79
N ALA A 137 27.17 -14.70 28.87
CA ALA A 137 27.97 -13.81 28.03
C ALA A 137 27.12 -12.97 27.05
N GLN A 138 25.94 -13.46 26.68
CA GLN A 138 25.00 -12.76 25.81
C GLN A 138 24.16 -11.74 26.62
N GLU A 139 23.94 -12.01 27.91
CA GLU A 139 23.32 -11.07 28.85
C GLU A 139 24.27 -9.91 29.18
N GLU A 140 25.56 -10.18 29.37
CA GLU A 140 26.57 -9.12 29.55
C GLU A 140 26.63 -8.18 28.34
N LYS A 141 26.64 -8.73 27.12
CA LYS A 141 26.58 -7.93 25.89
C LYS A 141 25.31 -7.10 25.80
N ARG A 142 24.17 -7.67 26.20
CA ARG A 142 22.89 -6.96 26.24
C ARG A 142 22.93 -5.80 27.24
N GLN A 143 23.47 -6.02 28.43
CA GLN A 143 23.63 -4.97 29.45
C GLN A 143 24.60 -3.88 28.99
N GLU A 144 25.70 -4.24 28.32
CA GLU A 144 26.64 -3.28 27.76
C GLU A 144 25.98 -2.41 26.67
N VAL A 145 25.21 -3.03 25.77
CA VAL A 145 24.47 -2.32 24.72
C VAL A 145 23.42 -1.39 25.32
N LEU A 146 22.66 -1.83 26.32
CA LEU A 146 21.68 -0.99 27.03
C LEU A 146 22.35 0.20 27.72
N ARG A 147 23.48 -0.03 28.39
CA ARG A 147 24.25 1.03 29.03
C ARG A 147 24.78 2.05 28.02
N ARG A 148 25.23 1.59 26.84
CA ARG A 148 25.62 2.49 25.74
C ARG A 148 24.44 3.33 25.26
N PHE A 149 23.25 2.74 25.11
CA PHE A 149 22.05 3.48 24.73
C PHE A 149 21.62 4.49 25.79
N GLN A 150 21.66 4.14 27.07
CA GLN A 150 21.40 5.07 28.17
C GLN A 150 22.38 6.26 28.17
N GLN A 151 23.66 6.02 27.84
CA GLN A 151 24.65 7.08 27.70
C GLN A 151 24.44 7.98 26.47
N MET A 152 23.88 7.43 25.40
CA MET A 152 23.53 8.18 24.18
C MET A 152 22.18 8.90 24.30
N ALA A 153 21.35 8.54 25.29
CA ALA A 153 20.04 9.13 25.47
C ALA A 153 20.14 10.58 25.95
N LYS A 154 19.80 11.55 25.08
CA LYS A 154 19.64 12.96 25.47
C LYS A 154 18.17 13.22 25.76
N GLY A 155 17.85 13.68 26.97
CA GLY A 155 16.46 13.97 27.36
C GLY A 155 15.54 12.73 27.41
N GLY A 156 16.10 11.54 27.64
CA GLY A 156 15.34 10.28 27.66
C GLY A 156 15.07 9.67 26.28
N MET A 157 15.54 10.30 25.20
CA MET A 157 15.43 9.80 23.83
C MET A 157 16.79 9.34 23.32
N VAL A 158 16.82 8.13 22.77
CA VAL A 158 17.96 7.58 22.04
C VAL A 158 17.80 7.91 20.58
N ASP A 159 18.76 8.65 20.03
CA ASP A 159 18.88 8.81 18.59
C ASP A 159 19.42 7.50 18.01
N LEU A 160 18.51 6.60 17.64
CA LEU A 160 18.90 5.40 16.94
C LEU A 160 19.28 5.83 15.53
N PRO A 161 20.49 5.52 15.05
CA PRO A 161 20.73 5.44 13.62
C PRO A 161 19.96 4.21 13.12
N MET A 162 18.63 4.29 13.15
CA MET A 162 17.80 3.64 12.15
C MET A 162 18.46 4.06 10.86
N HIS A 163 19.14 3.12 10.21
CA HIS A 163 19.69 3.34 8.89
C HIS A 163 18.61 4.08 8.12
N GLN A 164 18.93 5.29 7.65
CA GLN A 164 18.34 5.80 6.42
C GLN A 164 18.28 4.56 5.53
N GLY A 165 17.08 4.03 5.28
CA GLY A 165 16.95 2.80 4.50
C GLY A 165 17.84 2.98 3.28
N SER A 166 18.74 2.02 3.02
CA SER A 166 19.85 2.20 2.07
C SER A 166 19.37 3.06 0.91
N ALA A 167 19.97 4.26 0.75
CA ALA A 167 19.48 5.26 -0.17
C ALA A 167 19.15 4.60 -1.53
N ALA A 168 18.00 4.96 -2.10
CA ALA A 168 17.53 4.38 -3.35
C ALA A 168 18.67 4.35 -4.38
N SER A 169 19.06 3.14 -4.80
CA SER A 169 20.24 2.91 -5.63
C SER A 169 19.86 2.21 -6.93
N GLY A 170 20.41 2.70 -8.03
CA GLY A 170 20.09 2.30 -9.39
C GLY A 170 19.11 3.26 -10.08
N ARG A 171 18.38 2.71 -11.05
CA ARG A 171 17.42 3.45 -11.88
C ARG A 171 16.00 3.06 -11.48
N TYR A 172 15.15 4.06 -11.34
CA TYR A 172 13.74 3.88 -11.02
C TYR A 172 12.87 4.56 -12.07
N ARG A 173 11.76 3.90 -12.41
CA ARG A 173 10.70 4.46 -13.25
C ARG A 173 9.47 4.68 -12.39
N LEU A 174 9.14 5.93 -12.14
CA LEU A 174 7.99 6.35 -11.35
C LEU A 174 6.84 6.67 -12.30
N LYS A 175 5.64 6.22 -11.94
CA LYS A 175 4.41 6.45 -12.68
C LYS A 175 3.38 7.04 -11.73
N GLU A 176 2.82 8.16 -12.11
CA GLU A 176 1.79 8.84 -11.34
C GLU A 176 0.44 8.73 -12.05
N TYR A 177 -0.58 8.45 -11.26
CA TYR A 177 -1.95 8.26 -11.70
C TYR A 177 -2.84 9.15 -10.82
N LEU A 178 -3.49 10.14 -11.43
CA LEU A 178 -4.27 11.15 -10.70
C LEU A 178 -5.73 11.11 -11.09
N VAL A 179 -6.59 11.37 -10.10
CA VAL A 179 -7.98 11.80 -10.33
C VAL A 179 -7.94 13.29 -10.64
N VAL A 180 -8.34 13.67 -11.85
CA VAL A 180 -8.25 15.04 -12.36
C VAL A 180 -9.58 15.76 -12.12
N PRO A 181 -9.58 16.94 -11.48
CA PRO A 181 -10.78 17.73 -11.31
C PRO A 181 -11.49 18.04 -12.64
N GLY A 182 -12.82 17.99 -12.62
CA GLY A 182 -13.65 18.29 -13.80
C GLY A 182 -13.79 17.15 -14.81
N GLN A 183 -13.14 16.00 -14.59
CA GLN A 183 -13.39 14.79 -15.37
C GLN A 183 -14.48 13.92 -14.75
N GLN A 184 -15.12 13.11 -15.59
CA GLN A 184 -16.11 12.13 -15.14
C GLN A 184 -15.43 10.81 -14.79
N TYR A 185 -15.82 10.25 -13.65
CA TYR A 185 -15.34 8.96 -13.16
C TYR A 185 -16.54 8.12 -12.71
N THR A 186 -16.44 6.81 -12.92
CA THR A 186 -17.35 5.83 -12.32
C THR A 186 -16.76 5.40 -10.98
N ILE A 187 -17.57 5.49 -9.92
CA ILE A 187 -17.19 5.07 -8.57
C ILE A 187 -18.12 3.93 -8.15
N THR A 188 -17.54 2.77 -7.86
CA THR A 188 -18.26 1.60 -7.33
C THR A 188 -17.76 1.33 -5.92
N ALA A 189 -18.63 1.48 -4.92
CA ALA A 189 -18.26 1.49 -3.51
C ALA A 189 -19.49 1.40 -2.60
N THR A 190 -19.26 1.32 -1.29
CA THR A 190 -20.34 1.37 -0.29
C THR A 190 -20.60 2.80 0.15
N CYS A 191 -21.88 3.20 0.18
CA CYS A 191 -22.33 4.46 0.74
C CYS A 191 -22.73 4.27 2.22
N LEU A 192 -22.16 5.07 3.10
CA LEU A 192 -22.43 5.10 4.54
C LEU A 192 -22.82 6.52 4.97
N GLU A 193 -23.42 6.64 6.15
CA GLU A 193 -23.65 7.94 6.77
C GLU A 193 -22.32 8.53 7.27
N ASN A 194 -22.06 9.80 6.97
CA ASN A 194 -20.88 10.51 7.41
C ASN A 194 -21.00 10.90 8.89
N PRO A 195 -20.22 10.31 9.81
CA PRO A 195 -20.31 10.61 11.24
C PRO A 195 -19.85 12.03 11.58
N GLY A 196 -19.11 12.68 10.67
CA GLY A 196 -18.64 14.06 10.81
C GLY A 196 -19.48 15.07 10.05
N ALA A 197 -20.73 14.75 9.73
CA ALA A 197 -21.60 15.61 8.95
C ALA A 197 -21.86 16.95 9.68
N THR A 198 -21.51 18.06 9.03
CA THR A 198 -21.67 19.43 9.53
C THR A 198 -22.60 20.27 8.66
N ALA A 199 -22.95 19.80 7.46
CA ALA A 199 -23.77 20.54 6.50
C ALA A 199 -24.82 19.64 5.84
N ALA A 200 -25.93 20.23 5.39
CA ALA A 200 -27.06 19.50 4.81
C ALA A 200 -26.73 18.62 3.56
N GLY A 201 -25.52 18.69 3.02
CA GLY A 201 -25.06 17.93 1.86
C GLY A 201 -23.80 17.09 2.10
N ASP A 202 -23.37 16.91 3.35
CA ASP A 202 -22.21 16.06 3.69
C ASP A 202 -22.58 14.78 4.46
N HIS A 203 -23.87 14.45 4.52
CA HIS A 203 -24.39 13.28 5.24
C HIS A 203 -23.96 11.94 4.66
N ASN A 204 -23.50 11.89 3.40
CA ASN A 204 -23.12 10.65 2.73
C ASN A 204 -21.59 10.57 2.57
N LEU A 205 -21.05 9.39 2.90
CA LEU A 205 -19.65 9.03 2.77
C LEU A 205 -19.53 7.77 1.92
N ILE A 206 -18.83 7.87 0.79
CA ILE A 206 -18.45 6.72 -0.02
C ILE A 206 -17.11 6.19 0.47
N THR A 207 -17.07 4.91 0.82
CA THR A 207 -15.86 4.22 1.30
C THR A 207 -15.91 2.72 0.97
N LYS A 208 -14.84 2.00 1.31
CA LYS A 208 -14.79 0.54 1.20
C LYS A 208 -15.73 -0.10 2.22
N GLY A 209 -16.63 -0.97 1.75
CA GLY A 209 -17.51 -1.73 2.63
C GLY A 209 -16.77 -2.77 3.47
N SER A 210 -17.26 -3.05 4.67
CA SER A 210 -16.77 -4.14 5.52
C SER A 210 -17.11 -5.52 4.97
N HIS A 211 -18.23 -5.63 4.24
CA HIS A 211 -18.74 -6.87 3.65
C HIS A 211 -18.56 -6.94 2.13
N GLU A 212 -18.36 -5.80 1.47
CA GLU A 212 -18.15 -5.72 0.02
C GLU A 212 -16.78 -5.10 -0.25
N ALA A 213 -15.85 -5.93 -0.72
CA ALA A 213 -14.46 -5.51 -0.94
C ALA A 213 -14.28 -4.61 -2.17
N THR A 214 -15.31 -4.49 -3.01
CA THR A 214 -15.28 -3.71 -4.25
C THR A 214 -15.26 -2.23 -3.92
N PHE A 215 -14.11 -1.59 -4.12
CA PHE A 215 -13.99 -0.14 -4.12
C PHE A 215 -13.13 0.27 -5.30
N LEU A 216 -13.76 0.75 -6.38
CA LEU A 216 -13.10 1.09 -7.63
C LEU A 216 -13.45 2.52 -8.05
N ILE A 217 -12.43 3.29 -8.40
CA ILE A 217 -12.55 4.60 -9.07
C ILE A 217 -11.96 4.43 -10.47
N SER A 218 -12.79 4.51 -11.51
CA SER A 218 -12.37 4.31 -12.89
C SER A 218 -12.71 5.50 -13.77
N SER A 219 -11.78 5.88 -14.65
CA SER A 219 -12.03 6.84 -15.73
C SER A 219 -12.68 6.19 -16.95
N LYS A 220 -12.84 4.87 -16.97
CA LYS A 220 -13.51 4.18 -18.08
C LYS A 220 -15.01 4.33 -17.90
N SER A 221 -15.67 4.84 -18.95
CA SER A 221 -17.12 4.79 -19.02
C SER A 221 -17.58 3.33 -19.13
N ASP A 222 -18.72 3.00 -18.49
CA ASP A 222 -19.33 1.65 -18.53
C ASP A 222 -19.50 1.10 -19.95
N ARG A 223 -19.63 1.99 -20.94
CA ARG A 223 -19.81 1.62 -22.35
C ARG A 223 -18.56 0.96 -22.95
N GLY A 224 -17.35 1.33 -22.52
CA GLY A 224 -16.10 0.74 -23.00
C GLY A 224 -15.87 -0.68 -22.45
N THR A 225 -16.09 -0.87 -21.15
CA THR A 225 -15.98 -2.16 -20.46
C THR A 225 -17.08 -3.14 -20.86
N GLN A 226 -18.30 -2.65 -21.11
CA GLN A 226 -19.41 -3.51 -21.58
C GLN A 226 -19.13 -4.12 -22.96
N GLY A 227 -18.45 -3.40 -23.86
CA GLY A 227 -18.08 -3.92 -25.19
C GLY A 227 -17.07 -5.07 -25.11
N ASP A 228 -16.00 -4.90 -24.32
CA ASP A 228 -14.97 -5.92 -24.14
C ASP A 228 -15.47 -7.15 -23.39
N LEU A 229 -16.30 -6.96 -22.35
CA LEU A 229 -16.94 -8.05 -21.62
C LEU A 229 -17.91 -8.82 -22.52
N ARG A 230 -18.74 -8.13 -23.33
CA ARG A 230 -19.62 -8.78 -24.30
C ARG A 230 -18.84 -9.57 -25.34
N ARG A 231 -17.73 -9.02 -25.86
CA ARG A 231 -16.90 -9.72 -26.86
C ARG A 231 -16.26 -10.98 -26.29
N ARG A 232 -15.77 -10.93 -25.04
CA ARG A 232 -15.22 -12.10 -24.33
C ARG A 232 -16.29 -13.13 -24.02
N ALA A 233 -17.46 -12.70 -23.54
CA ALA A 233 -18.59 -13.60 -23.29
C ALA A 233 -19.04 -14.31 -24.57
N LEU A 234 -19.17 -13.56 -25.68
CA LEU A 234 -19.53 -14.13 -26.98
C LEU A 234 -18.49 -15.15 -27.48
N ALA A 235 -17.20 -14.85 -27.30
CA ALA A 235 -16.12 -15.78 -27.65
C ALA A 235 -16.16 -17.07 -26.81
N MET A 236 -16.48 -16.98 -25.52
CA MET A 236 -16.63 -18.16 -24.66
C MET A 236 -17.84 -19.01 -25.02
N VAL A 237 -18.99 -18.38 -25.33
CA VAL A 237 -20.22 -19.08 -25.74
C VAL A 237 -20.00 -19.79 -27.09
N LEU A 238 -19.45 -19.09 -28.09
CA LEU A 238 -19.19 -19.67 -29.41
C LEU A 238 -18.07 -20.71 -29.36
N GLY A 239 -17.00 -20.45 -28.60
CA GLY A 239 -15.89 -21.38 -28.43
C GLY A 239 -16.30 -22.67 -27.73
N GLY A 240 -17.10 -22.58 -26.66
CA GLY A 240 -17.65 -23.73 -25.96
C GLY A 240 -18.55 -24.58 -26.86
N ALA A 241 -19.42 -23.94 -27.64
CA ALA A 241 -20.31 -24.65 -28.57
C ALA A 241 -19.52 -25.36 -29.69
N ALA A 242 -18.52 -24.70 -30.29
CA ALA A 242 -17.68 -25.30 -31.32
C ALA A 242 -16.88 -26.50 -30.78
N LEU A 243 -16.32 -26.37 -29.57
CA LEU A 243 -15.59 -27.45 -28.91
C LEU A 243 -16.50 -28.65 -28.59
N ALA A 244 -17.71 -28.39 -28.10
CA ALA A 244 -18.69 -29.45 -27.82
C ALA A 244 -19.07 -30.23 -29.08
N LEU A 245 -19.29 -29.52 -30.20
CA LEU A 245 -19.56 -30.15 -31.50
C LEU A 245 -18.35 -30.94 -32.02
N ALA A 246 -17.13 -30.44 -31.84
CA ALA A 246 -15.91 -31.16 -32.22
C ALA A 246 -15.71 -32.43 -31.39
N CYS A 247 -15.92 -32.36 -30.07
CA CYS A 247 -15.87 -33.53 -29.19
C CYS A 247 -16.95 -34.56 -29.56
N LEU A 248 -18.17 -34.11 -29.85
CA LEU A 248 -19.25 -34.99 -30.30
C LEU A 248 -18.89 -35.67 -31.64
N ALA A 249 -18.39 -34.91 -32.61
CA ALA A 249 -17.96 -35.46 -33.90
C ALA A 249 -16.82 -36.48 -33.74
N PHE A 250 -15.85 -36.19 -32.88
CA PHE A 250 -14.76 -37.11 -32.56
C PHE A 250 -15.28 -38.41 -31.92
N LEU A 251 -16.21 -38.30 -30.97
CA LEU A 251 -16.84 -39.48 -30.35
C LEU A 251 -17.65 -40.29 -31.37
N LEU A 252 -18.40 -39.65 -32.26
CA LEU A 252 -19.17 -40.33 -33.29
C LEU A 252 -18.27 -41.09 -34.28
N LEU A 253 -17.13 -40.49 -34.67
CA LEU A 253 -16.10 -41.14 -35.49
C LEU A 253 -15.43 -42.30 -34.75
N HIS A 254 -15.08 -42.12 -33.48
CA HIS A 254 -14.44 -43.16 -32.68
C HIS A 254 -15.39 -44.34 -32.38
N LEU A 255 -16.70 -44.09 -32.30
CA LEU A 255 -17.72 -45.10 -32.05
C LEU A 255 -18.25 -45.77 -33.34
N ASN A 256 -17.72 -45.43 -34.52
CA ASN A 256 -18.17 -45.95 -35.83
C ASN A 256 -19.70 -45.85 -36.01
N LEU A 257 -20.31 -44.78 -35.52
CA LEU A 257 -21.74 -44.52 -35.72
C LEU A 257 -22.04 -43.94 -37.12
N PHE A 258 -21.00 -43.79 -37.95
CA PHE A 258 -21.02 -43.56 -39.40
C PHE A 258 -19.80 -44.23 -40.05
#